data_AF-A0A962TSU3-F1
#
_entry.id   AF-A0A962TSU3-F1
#
_cell.length_a   1.000
_cell.length_b   1.000
_cell.length_c   1.000
_cell.angle_alpha   90.00
_cell.angle_beta   90.00
_cell.angle_gamma   90.00
#
_symmetry.space_group_name_H-M   'P 1'
#
loop_
_entity.id
_entity.type
_entity.pdbx_description
1 polymer ?
#
loop_
_entity_poly.entity_id
_entity_poly.type
_entity_poly.pdbx_seq_one_letter_code
_entity_poly.pdbx_strand_id
1 'polypeptide(L)'
;MENITQSALEIVIEETNWAYHAAQQHESMNADYADFAGMALLDFKNALRCPELTREELETMLRSGMHRYRSLAPEDGWTTLMAGYMERTANSNPKTRP
;
A
#
# COMPACT_ATOMS: atom_id res chain seq x y z
N MET A 1 -16.03 -19.28 -12.69
CA MET A 1 -14.87 -18.37 -12.66
C MET A 1 -15.29 -17.19 -11.83
N GLU A 2 -14.97 -17.20 -10.53
CA GLU A 2 -15.19 -16.04 -9.67
C GLU A 2 -14.23 -14.95 -10.16
N ASN A 3 -14.76 -13.93 -10.82
CA ASN A 3 -14.05 -12.68 -11.02
C ASN A 3 -13.93 -12.04 -9.64
N ILE A 4 -12.86 -12.37 -8.92
CA ILE A 4 -12.43 -11.57 -7.77
C ILE A 4 -12.03 -10.24 -8.38
N THR A 5 -12.93 -9.26 -8.35
CA THR A 5 -12.64 -7.91 -8.80
C THR A 5 -11.59 -7.34 -7.88
N GLN A 6 -10.35 -7.31 -8.36
CA GLN A 6 -9.21 -6.72 -7.66
C GLN A 6 -9.56 -5.27 -7.30
N SER A 7 -9.37 -4.89 -6.04
CA SER A 7 -9.70 -3.54 -5.60
C SER A 7 -8.75 -2.52 -6.25
N ALA A 8 -9.20 -1.27 -6.41
CA ALA A 8 -8.34 -0.20 -6.94
C ALA A 8 -7.04 -0.06 -6.13
N LEU A 9 -7.09 -0.36 -4.84
CA LEU A 9 -5.92 -0.34 -3.96
C LEU A 9 -4.99 -1.53 -4.20
N GLU A 10 -5.53 -2.72 -4.45
CA GLU A 10 -4.72 -3.88 -4.82
C GLU A 10 -3.95 -3.64 -6.12
N ILE A 11 -4.57 -2.98 -7.11
CA ILE A 11 -3.91 -2.59 -8.36
C ILE A 11 -2.74 -1.63 -8.08
N VAL A 12 -2.99 -0.56 -7.32
CA VAL A 12 -1.95 0.44 -7.00
C VAL A 12 -0.78 -0.19 -6.23
N ILE A 13 -1.06 -1.09 -5.27
CA ILE A 13 -0.02 -1.80 -4.52
C ILE A 13 0.80 -2.70 -5.45
N GLU A 14 0.16 -3.42 -6.37
CA GLU A 14 0.83 -4.32 -7.29
C GLU A 14 1.71 -3.55 -8.29
N GLU A 15 1.18 -2.51 -8.94
CA GLU A 15 1.93 -1.66 -9.87
C GLU A 15 3.13 -0.99 -9.18
N THR A 16 2.92 -0.47 -7.96
CA THR A 16 3.99 0.14 -7.17
C THR A 16 5.06 -0.88 -6.80
N ASN A 17 4.67 -2.11 -6.44
CA ASN A 17 5.61 -3.19 -6.12
C ASN A 17 6.43 -3.63 -7.33
N TRP A 18 5.81 -3.72 -8.51
CA TRP A 18 6.50 -4.00 -9.76
C TRP A 18 7.51 -2.90 -10.11
N ALA A 19 7.10 -1.62 -10.02
CA ALA A 19 7.97 -0.48 -10.28
C ALA A 19 9.15 -0.43 -9.30
N TYR A 20 8.91 -0.69 -8.01
CA TYR A 20 9.95 -0.76 -6.99
C TYR A 20 10.99 -1.84 -7.30
N HIS A 21 10.55 -3.06 -7.62
CA HIS A 21 11.47 -4.15 -7.96
C HIS A 21 12.23 -3.90 -9.26
N ALA A 22 11.59 -3.31 -10.27
CA ALA A 22 12.27 -2.89 -11.49
C ALA A 22 13.36 -1.85 -11.18
N ALA A 23 13.04 -0.82 -10.37
CA ALA A 23 14.01 0.19 -9.96
C ALA A 23 15.22 -0.41 -9.22
N GLN A 24 14.98 -1.34 -8.29
CA GLN A 24 16.05 -2.05 -7.57
C GLN A 24 16.97 -2.89 -8.48
N GLN A 25 16.46 -3.39 -9.60
CA GLN A 25 17.26 -4.17 -10.56
C GLN A 25 18.17 -3.28 -11.41
N HIS A 26 17.78 -2.03 -11.64
CA HIS A 26 18.50 -1.10 -12.52
C HIS A 26 19.47 -0.20 -11.76
N GLU A 27 19.20 0.14 -10.51
CA GLU A 27 20.03 1.04 -9.71
C GLU A 27 20.03 0.64 -8.23
N SER A 28 21.14 0.88 -7.52
CA SER A 28 21.20 0.74 -6.06
C SER A 28 20.40 1.87 -5.40
N MET A 29 19.09 1.67 -5.29
CA MET A 29 18.19 2.63 -4.66
C MET A 29 18.30 2.53 -3.13
N ASN A 30 18.68 3.64 -2.49
CA ASN A 30 18.71 3.76 -1.03
C ASN A 30 17.34 4.22 -0.48
N ALA A 31 16.27 3.53 -0.86
CA ALA A 31 14.91 3.80 -0.39
C ALA A 31 14.19 2.48 -0.13
N ASP A 32 13.43 2.42 0.97
CA ASP A 32 12.55 1.28 1.22
C ASP A 32 11.28 1.36 0.33
N TYR A 33 10.49 0.29 0.31
CA TYR A 33 9.25 0.26 -0.47
C TYR A 33 8.27 1.36 -0.08
N ALA A 34 8.20 1.74 1.20
CA ALA A 34 7.27 2.77 1.66
C ALA A 34 7.70 4.16 1.15
N ASP A 35 8.99 4.47 1.24
CA ASP A 35 9.57 5.70 0.69
C ASP A 35 9.32 5.81 -0.82
N PHE A 36 9.48 4.70 -1.55
CA PHE A 36 9.21 4.64 -2.98
C PHE A 36 7.71 4.81 -3.30
N ALA A 37 6.84 4.12 -2.57
CA ALA A 37 5.39 4.21 -2.73
C ALA A 37 4.85 5.62 -2.43
N GLY A 38 5.57 6.42 -1.64
CA GLY A 38 5.28 7.84 -1.45
C GLY A 38 5.23 8.65 -2.75
N MET A 39 5.88 8.19 -3.83
CA MET A 39 5.79 8.80 -5.16
C MET A 39 4.42 8.63 -5.81
N ALA A 40 3.68 7.57 -5.45
CA ALA A 40 2.33 7.25 -5.95
C ALA A 40 1.23 7.73 -4.98
N LEU A 41 1.49 8.73 -4.13
CA LEU A 41 0.56 9.19 -3.10
C LEU A 41 -0.83 9.52 -3.64
N LEU A 42 -0.93 10.15 -4.82
CA LEU A 42 -2.21 10.52 -5.41
C LEU A 42 -3.07 9.29 -5.74
N ASP A 43 -2.44 8.23 -6.26
CA ASP A 43 -3.14 6.98 -6.60
C ASP A 43 -3.63 6.27 -5.34
N PHE A 44 -2.81 6.25 -4.27
CA PHE A 44 -3.23 5.76 -2.96
C PHE A 44 -4.38 6.57 -2.36
N LYS A 45 -4.36 7.92 -2.46
CA LYS A 45 -5.47 8.79 -2.01
C LYS A 45 -6.77 8.42 -2.71
N ASN A 46 -6.72 8.25 -4.04
CA ASN A 46 -7.88 7.93 -4.86
C ASN A 46 -8.40 6.52 -4.53
N ALA A 47 -7.51 5.53 -4.44
CA ALA A 47 -7.86 4.16 -4.13
C ALA A 47 -8.47 4.00 -2.73
N LEU A 48 -7.91 4.69 -1.72
CA LEU A 48 -8.41 4.70 -0.35
C LEU A 48 -9.60 5.65 -0.12
N ARG A 49 -9.97 6.45 -1.13
CA ARG A 49 -10.95 7.54 -1.01
C ARG A 49 -10.63 8.48 0.15
N CYS A 50 -9.35 8.74 0.37
CA CYS A 50 -8.84 9.53 1.49
C CYS A 50 -8.00 10.70 0.97
N PRO A 51 -8.63 11.83 0.55
CA PRO A 51 -7.92 12.96 -0.06
C PRO A 51 -6.93 13.63 0.90
N GLU A 52 -7.18 13.54 2.21
CA GLU A 52 -6.34 14.12 3.26
C GLU A 52 -5.13 13.25 3.64
N LEU A 53 -4.99 12.05 3.08
CA LEU A 53 -3.88 11.15 3.38
C LEU A 53 -2.53 11.83 3.12
N THR A 54 -1.72 11.99 4.15
CA THR A 54 -0.38 12.56 3.97
C THR A 54 0.62 11.49 3.52
N ARG A 55 1.75 11.93 2.95
CA ARG A 55 2.85 11.03 2.60
C ARG A 55 3.35 10.25 3.82
N GLU A 56 3.53 10.94 4.94
CA GLU A 56 4.00 10.33 6.20
C GLU A 56 3.01 9.29 6.74
N GLU A 57 1.70 9.57 6.67
CA GLU A 57 0.67 8.60 7.05
C GLU A 57 0.67 7.37 6.12
N LEU A 58 0.80 7.58 4.79
CA LEU A 58 0.93 6.49 3.83
C LEU A 58 2.14 5.61 4.12
N GLU A 59 3.32 6.22 4.27
CA GLU A 59 4.56 5.49 4.56
C GLU A 59 4.47 4.71 5.88
N THR A 60 3.89 5.33 6.91
CA THR A 60 3.67 4.70 8.21
C THR A 60 2.73 3.50 8.10
N MET A 61 1.64 3.62 7.35
CA MET A 61 0.71 2.52 7.08
C MET A 61 1.43 1.38 6.35
N LEU A 62 2.23 1.68 5.33
CA LEU A 62 2.96 0.67 4.56
C LEU A 62 3.99 -0.08 5.41
N ARG A 63 4.81 0.64 6.19
CA ARG A 63 5.79 0.02 7.09
C ARG A 63 5.12 -0.85 8.16
N SER A 64 4.01 -0.38 8.73
CA SER A 64 3.25 -1.11 9.75
C SER A 64 2.59 -2.37 9.18
N GLY A 65 1.98 -2.26 7.99
CA GLY A 65 1.43 -3.39 7.25
C GLY A 65 2.52 -4.42 6.90
N MET A 66 3.68 -3.95 6.45
CA MET A 66 4.82 -4.81 6.11
C MET A 66 5.36 -5.57 7.32
N HIS A 67 5.51 -4.88 8.47
CA HIS A 67 5.92 -5.53 9.70
C HIS A 67 4.93 -6.62 10.12
N ARG A 68 3.63 -6.34 10.01
CA ARG A 68 2.56 -7.31 10.32
C ARG A 68 2.52 -8.48 9.34
N TYR A 69 2.73 -8.25 8.05
CA TYR A 69 2.82 -9.32 7.05
C TYR A 69 4.00 -10.26 7.37
N ARG A 70 5.17 -9.71 7.65
CA ARG A 70 6.37 -10.48 8.00
C ARG A 70 6.21 -11.28 9.29
N SER A 71 5.47 -10.75 10.28
CA SER A 71 5.25 -11.45 11.54
C SER A 71 4.21 -12.57 11.46
N LEU A 72 3.22 -12.44 10.57
CA LEU A 72 2.16 -13.44 10.41
C LEU A 72 2.49 -14.56 9.42
N ALA A 73 3.49 -14.38 8.54
CA ALA A 73 3.83 -15.29 7.44
C ALA A 73 2.60 -15.90 6.74
N PRO A 74 1.63 -15.06 6.31
CA PRO A 74 0.32 -15.54 5.91
C PRO A 74 0.37 -16.24 4.54
N GLU A 75 -0.53 -17.21 4.35
CA GLU A 75 -0.70 -17.92 3.07
C GLU A 75 -1.25 -17.01 1.95
N ASP A 76 -1.98 -15.96 2.33
CA ASP A 76 -2.51 -14.97 1.40
C ASP A 76 -1.42 -14.08 0.79
N GLY A 77 -1.63 -13.67 -0.45
CA GLY A 77 -0.70 -12.79 -1.17
C GLY A 77 -0.51 -11.43 -0.49
N TRP A 78 0.72 -10.93 -0.54
CA TRP A 78 1.14 -9.60 -0.06
C TRP A 78 0.11 -8.50 -0.36
N THR A 79 -0.32 -8.40 -1.62
CA THR A 79 -1.21 -7.36 -2.13
C THR A 79 -2.55 -7.31 -1.41
N THR A 80 -3.23 -8.45 -1.28
CA THR A 80 -4.56 -8.54 -0.67
C THR A 80 -4.52 -8.20 0.82
N LEU A 81 -3.49 -8.65 1.53
CA LEU A 81 -3.35 -8.36 2.95
C LEU A 81 -3.00 -6.89 3.21
N MET A 82 -2.11 -6.33 2.39
CA MET A 82 -1.75 -4.92 2.48
C MET A 82 -2.95 -4.04 2.15
N ALA A 83 -3.71 -4.35 1.09
CA ALA A 83 -4.92 -3.61 0.74
C ALA A 83 -5.93 -3.64 1.90
N GLY A 84 -6.25 -4.83 2.42
CA GLY A 84 -7.18 -4.96 3.54
C GLY A 84 -6.69 -4.28 4.82
N TYR A 85 -5.39 -4.28 5.10
CA TYR A 85 -4.82 -3.53 6.24
C TYR A 85 -4.95 -2.02 6.05
N MET A 86 -4.63 -1.53 4.86
CA MET A 86 -4.65 -0.10 4.56
C MET A 86 -6.08 0.46 4.55
N GLU A 87 -7.04 -0.25 3.97
CA GLU A 87 -8.47 0.12 4.01
C GLU A 87 -8.98 0.23 5.45
N ARG A 88 -8.69 -0.77 6.31
CA ARG A 88 -9.11 -0.74 7.72
C ARG A 88 -8.47 0.44 8.46
N THR A 89 -7.20 0.69 8.23
CA THR A 89 -6.45 1.77 8.90
C THR A 89 -6.94 3.15 8.44
N ALA A 90 -7.17 3.35 7.14
CA ALA A 90 -7.69 4.59 6.58
C ALA A 90 -9.11 4.90 7.09
N ASN A 91 -9.97 3.89 7.21
CA ASN A 91 -11.34 4.01 7.74
C ASN A 91 -11.38 4.21 9.26
N SER A 92 -10.33 3.80 9.98
CA SER A 92 -10.24 3.97 11.45
C SER A 92 -9.64 5.32 11.86
N ASN A 93 -9.13 6.10 10.90
CA ASN A 93 -8.54 7.40 11.19
C ASN A 93 -9.65 8.41 11.55
N PRO A 94 -9.68 8.99 12.77
CA PRO A 94 -10.75 9.92 13.17
C PRO A 94 -10.82 11.19 12.31
N LYS A 95 -9.78 11.50 11.53
CA LYS A 95 -9.75 12.61 10.56
C LYS A 95 -10.57 12.35 9.28
N THR A 96 -10.95 11.11 8.99
CA THR A 96 -11.64 10.71 7.75
C THR A 96 -13.12 10.43 7.96
N ARG A 97 -13.66 10.67 9.17
CA ARG A 97 -15.08 10.53 9.47
C ARG A 97 -15.84 11.74 8.90
N PRO A 98 -16.85 11.55 8.03
CA PRO A 98 -17.70 12.64 7.56
C PRO A 98 -18.51 13.27 8.72
#